data_AF-A0A7V7S632-F1
#
_entry.id   AF-A0A7V7S632-F1
#
_cell.length_a   1.000
_cell.length_b   1.000
_cell.length_c   1.000
_cell.angle_alpha   90.00
_cell.angle_beta   90.00
_cell.angle_gamma   90.00
#
_symmetry.space_group_name_H-M   'P 1'
#
loop_
_entity.id
_entity.type
_entity.pdbx_description
1 polymer ?
#
loop_
_entity_poly.entity_id
_entity_poly.type
_entity_poly.pdbx_seq_one_letter_code
_entity_poly.pdbx_strand_id
1 'polypeptide(L)'
;MVQNFITNLHTTLKPLGFKKKRQNFFKTENGFYKLINIQNSQYGDDFYINIGVHPIGLPQLITDQLQIKENISIFDCILQTRIEPIHMKQNQLLHNVSHETIDIPDYLSTIFDWFQTWASYEILAETNIHSVIPILAVVPILQEKAFLLLTCFSFYNLKQYEQANHYLQQYLQCAGHLNTEEKEPVFFHEVDLYMKKLVESAM
;
A
#
# COMPACT_ATOMS: atom_id res chain seq x y z
N MET A 1 -24.29 -6.01 -12.16
CA MET A 1 -23.09 -5.55 -12.90
C MET A 1 -21.80 -5.89 -12.14
N VAL A 2 -21.62 -5.41 -10.90
CA VAL A 2 -20.41 -5.65 -10.08
C VAL A 2 -20.09 -7.14 -9.85
N GLN A 3 -21.10 -7.97 -9.60
CA GLN A 3 -20.87 -9.41 -9.37
C GLN A 3 -20.30 -10.12 -10.61
N ASN A 4 -20.67 -9.69 -11.81
CA ASN A 4 -20.12 -10.22 -13.07
C ASN A 4 -18.68 -9.74 -13.25
N PHE A 5 -18.40 -8.46 -12.96
CA PHE A 5 -17.04 -7.92 -12.95
C PHE A 5 -16.13 -8.69 -12.00
N ILE A 6 -16.54 -8.90 -10.74
CA ILE A 6 -15.78 -9.68 -9.74
C ILE A 6 -15.52 -11.11 -10.22
N THR A 7 -16.49 -11.73 -10.89
CA THR A 7 -16.37 -13.10 -11.41
C THR A 7 -15.35 -13.16 -12.55
N ASN A 8 -15.43 -12.23 -13.50
CA ASN A 8 -14.47 -12.14 -14.60
C ASN A 8 -13.06 -11.80 -14.10
N LEU A 9 -12.94 -10.83 -13.18
CA LEU A 9 -11.68 -10.48 -12.54
C LEU A 9 -11.05 -11.68 -11.83
N HIS A 10 -11.86 -12.49 -11.13
CA HIS A 10 -11.38 -13.74 -10.53
C HIS A 10 -10.83 -14.72 -11.56
N THR A 11 -11.55 -14.94 -12.67
CA THR A 11 -11.10 -15.82 -13.74
C THR A 11 -9.75 -15.37 -14.31
N THR A 12 -9.53 -14.07 -14.46
CA THR A 12 -8.27 -13.53 -14.99
C THR A 12 -7.13 -13.52 -13.97
N LEU A 13 -7.40 -13.20 -12.71
CA LEU A 13 -6.36 -13.09 -11.67
C LEU A 13 -5.92 -14.45 -11.09
N LYS A 14 -6.78 -15.47 -11.12
CA LYS A 14 -6.49 -16.79 -10.55
C LYS A 14 -5.26 -17.46 -11.20
N PRO A 15 -5.12 -17.51 -12.55
CA PRO A 15 -3.90 -18.01 -13.20
C PRO A 15 -2.63 -17.24 -12.83
N LEU A 16 -2.76 -15.96 -12.46
CA LEU A 16 -1.65 -15.07 -12.08
C LEU A 16 -1.25 -15.23 -10.59
N GLY A 17 -1.86 -16.17 -9.88
CA GLY A 17 -1.52 -16.53 -8.50
C GLY A 17 -2.31 -15.79 -7.42
N PHE A 18 -3.31 -14.98 -7.77
CA PHE A 18 -4.17 -14.32 -6.79
C PHE A 18 -5.18 -15.30 -6.19
N LYS A 19 -5.37 -15.21 -4.89
CA LYS A 19 -6.43 -15.86 -4.13
C LYS A 19 -7.57 -14.87 -3.90
N LYS A 20 -8.81 -15.36 -3.88
CA LYS A 20 -10.02 -14.54 -3.67
C LYS A 20 -10.68 -14.83 -2.34
N LYS A 21 -11.09 -13.78 -1.62
CA LYS A 21 -11.96 -13.84 -0.43
C LYS A 21 -13.01 -12.72 -0.50
N ARG A 22 -14.27 -13.10 -0.77
CA ARG A 22 -15.38 -12.16 -1.03
C ARG A 22 -15.03 -11.19 -2.17
N GLN A 23 -14.88 -9.89 -1.86
CA GLN A 23 -14.54 -8.80 -2.80
C GLN A 23 -13.04 -8.46 -2.80
N ASN A 24 -12.22 -9.25 -2.08
CA ASN A 24 -10.78 -9.05 -1.99
C ASN A 24 -10.03 -10.11 -2.80
N PHE A 25 -8.95 -9.68 -3.43
CA PHE A 25 -7.98 -10.50 -4.11
C PHE A 25 -6.62 -10.21 -3.48
N PHE A 26 -5.85 -11.25 -3.20
CA PHE A 26 -4.56 -11.13 -2.55
C PHE A 26 -3.54 -12.08 -3.19
N LYS A 27 -2.32 -11.59 -3.36
CA LYS A 27 -1.17 -12.35 -3.82
C LYS A 27 0.03 -11.99 -2.96
N THR A 28 0.85 -12.98 -2.65
CA THR A 28 2.14 -12.78 -2.00
C THR A 28 3.22 -13.10 -3.02
N GLU A 29 4.10 -12.13 -3.31
CA GLU A 29 5.14 -12.27 -4.33
C GLU A 29 6.28 -11.29 -4.05
N ASN A 30 7.52 -11.72 -4.26
CA ASN A 30 8.74 -10.92 -4.13
C ASN A 30 8.90 -10.20 -2.77
N GLY A 31 8.39 -10.78 -1.69
CA GLY A 31 8.46 -10.17 -0.36
C GLY A 31 7.36 -9.15 -0.08
N PHE A 32 6.31 -9.07 -0.91
CA PHE A 32 5.19 -8.15 -0.72
C PHE A 32 3.85 -8.86 -0.72
N TYR A 33 2.92 -8.32 0.07
CA TYR A 33 1.48 -8.51 -0.12
C TYR A 33 0.98 -7.52 -1.18
N LYS A 34 0.30 -8.04 -2.21
CA LYS A 34 -0.38 -7.29 -3.27
C LYS A 34 -1.88 -7.52 -3.14
N LEU A 35 -2.65 -6.47 -2.90
CA LEU A 35 -4.08 -6.55 -2.62
C LEU A 35 -4.89 -5.73 -3.62
N ILE A 36 -6.04 -6.28 -4.01
CA ILE A 36 -7.07 -5.61 -4.80
C ILE A 36 -8.39 -5.80 -4.05
N ASN A 37 -9.11 -4.70 -3.81
CA ASN A 37 -10.43 -4.71 -3.20
C ASN A 37 -11.42 -4.01 -4.13
N ILE A 38 -12.54 -4.68 -4.39
CA ILE A 38 -13.69 -4.08 -5.06
C ILE A 38 -14.61 -3.54 -3.97
N GLN A 39 -14.89 -2.23 -4.01
CA GLN A 39 -15.73 -1.54 -3.04
C GLN A 39 -16.97 -0.98 -3.73
N ASN A 40 -18.15 -1.48 -3.36
CA ASN A 40 -19.41 -0.91 -3.83
C ASN A 40 -19.59 0.52 -3.31
N SER A 41 -20.15 1.39 -4.17
CA SER A 41 -20.66 2.69 -3.75
C SER A 41 -21.83 2.50 -2.78
N GLN A 42 -21.96 3.43 -1.82
CA GLN A 42 -23.16 3.53 -0.98
C GLN A 42 -24.31 4.24 -1.70
N TYR A 43 -24.00 4.99 -2.76
CA TYR A 43 -24.93 5.82 -3.53
C TYR A 43 -24.84 5.41 -5.00
N GLY A 44 -25.62 4.39 -5.41
CA GLY A 44 -25.73 3.95 -6.81
C GLY A 44 -25.10 2.58 -7.11
N ASP A 45 -25.06 2.25 -8.41
CA ASP A 45 -24.56 0.97 -8.94
C ASP A 45 -23.04 0.96 -9.22
N ASP A 46 -22.34 2.03 -8.83
CA ASP A 46 -20.90 2.20 -9.05
C ASP A 46 -20.06 1.39 -8.07
N PHE A 47 -18.81 1.13 -8.44
CA PHE A 47 -17.81 0.53 -7.56
C PHE A 47 -16.43 1.15 -7.79
N TYR A 48 -15.59 1.04 -6.78
CA TYR A 48 -14.20 1.48 -6.80
C TYR A 48 -13.28 0.27 -6.71
N ILE A 49 -12.10 0.38 -7.34
CA ILE A 49 -11.03 -0.60 -7.24
C ILE A 49 -9.94 0.02 -6.36
N ASN A 50 -9.81 -0.46 -5.14
CA ASN A 50 -8.71 -0.10 -4.26
C ASN A 50 -7.58 -1.11 -4.45
N ILE A 51 -6.35 -0.63 -4.59
CA ILE A 51 -5.15 -1.47 -4.66
C ILE A 51 -4.18 -1.09 -3.54
N GLY A 52 -3.44 -2.07 -3.05
CA GLY A 52 -2.54 -1.86 -1.93
C GLY A 52 -1.35 -2.81 -1.94
N VAL A 53 -0.23 -2.29 -1.44
CA VAL A 53 1.03 -3.02 -1.28
C VAL A 53 1.52 -2.86 0.16
N HIS A 54 2.03 -3.96 0.71
CA HIS A 54 2.71 -3.96 2.00
C HIS A 54 3.86 -4.96 2.00
N PRO A 55 5.08 -4.56 2.37
CA PRO A 55 6.19 -5.50 2.52
C PRO A 55 5.90 -6.52 3.63
N ILE A 56 6.25 -7.79 3.40
CA ILE A 56 6.11 -8.85 4.39
C ILE A 56 7.11 -8.59 5.53
N GLY A 57 6.64 -8.60 6.77
CA GLY A 57 7.49 -8.37 7.94
C GLY A 57 7.66 -6.90 8.32
N LEU A 58 7.10 -5.97 7.53
CA LEU A 58 7.06 -4.56 7.91
C LEU A 58 6.07 -4.36 9.08
N PRO A 59 6.46 -3.70 10.16
CA PRO A 59 5.57 -3.41 11.28
C PRO A 59 4.62 -2.25 10.95
N GLN A 60 3.42 -2.28 11.52
CA GLN A 60 2.52 -1.14 11.52
C GLN A 60 2.94 -0.12 12.59
N LEU A 61 2.87 1.17 12.25
CA LEU A 61 3.10 2.26 13.21
C LEU A 61 1.89 2.39 14.15
N ILE A 62 1.90 1.58 15.21
CA ILE A 62 0.89 1.61 16.28
C ILE A 62 1.63 1.88 17.59
N THR A 63 1.14 2.84 18.37
CA THR A 63 1.75 3.22 19.66
C THR A 63 1.79 2.04 20.61
N ASP A 64 2.95 1.85 21.26
CA ASP A 64 3.20 0.83 22.28
C ASP A 64 2.90 -0.63 21.84
N GLN A 65 2.89 -0.90 20.53
CA GLN A 65 2.60 -2.23 19.99
C GLN A 65 3.48 -2.56 18.78
N LEU A 66 4.05 -3.76 18.80
CA LEU A 66 4.61 -4.38 17.59
C LEU A 66 3.52 -5.21 16.90
N GLN A 67 3.00 -4.72 15.77
CA GLN A 67 2.08 -5.49 14.93
C GLN A 67 2.69 -5.76 13.55
N ILE A 68 2.92 -7.04 13.26
CA ILE A 68 3.35 -7.55 11.95
C ILE A 68 2.25 -8.50 11.48
N LYS A 69 1.46 -8.07 10.48
CA LYS A 69 0.29 -8.84 10.02
C LYS A 69 0.67 -9.84 8.93
N GLU A 70 0.30 -11.11 9.14
CA GLU A 70 0.42 -12.17 8.12
C GLU A 70 -0.80 -12.24 7.19
N ASN A 71 -1.97 -11.85 7.68
CA ASN A 71 -3.23 -11.83 6.93
C ASN A 71 -3.73 -10.40 6.77
N ILE A 72 -2.96 -9.60 6.05
CA ILE A 72 -3.20 -8.17 5.91
C ILE A 72 -4.46 -7.89 5.06
N SER A 73 -5.23 -6.87 5.43
CA SER A 73 -6.34 -6.34 4.60
C SER A 73 -5.88 -5.14 3.77
N ILE A 74 -6.70 -4.70 2.81
CA ILE A 74 -6.36 -3.53 1.99
C ILE A 74 -6.08 -2.30 2.85
N PHE A 75 -6.84 -2.11 3.94
CA PHE A 75 -6.74 -0.96 4.84
C PHE A 75 -5.51 -1.00 5.74
N ASP A 76 -4.87 -2.16 5.84
CA ASP A 76 -3.65 -2.34 6.61
C ASP A 76 -2.39 -2.07 5.77
N CYS A 77 -2.51 -2.03 4.43
CA CYS A 77 -1.39 -1.80 3.54
C CYS A 77 -0.75 -0.44 3.77
N ILE A 78 0.58 -0.35 3.68
CA ILE A 78 1.28 0.92 3.89
C ILE A 78 1.18 1.82 2.65
N LEU A 79 1.15 1.21 1.46
CA LEU A 79 0.88 1.88 0.20
C LEU A 79 -0.52 1.50 -0.27
N GLN A 80 -1.36 2.48 -0.56
CA GLN A 80 -2.70 2.29 -1.08
C GLN A 80 -3.00 3.37 -2.12
N THR A 81 -3.75 2.99 -3.15
CA THR A 81 -4.41 3.96 -4.01
C THR A 81 -5.73 3.42 -4.50
N ARG A 82 -6.57 4.31 -5.00
CA ARG A 82 -7.78 3.96 -5.73
C ARG A 82 -7.49 4.13 -7.20
N ILE A 83 -7.82 3.11 -7.99
CA ILE A 83 -7.89 3.29 -9.44
C ILE A 83 -9.17 4.06 -9.71
N GLU A 84 -9.00 5.35 -9.97
CA GLU A 84 -10.07 6.16 -10.54
C GLU A 84 -10.47 5.55 -11.90
N PRO A 85 -11.76 5.50 -12.24
CA PRO A 85 -12.19 5.02 -13.54
C PRO A 85 -11.49 5.84 -14.63
N ILE A 86 -10.57 5.21 -15.37
CA ILE A 86 -9.78 5.86 -16.43
C ILE A 86 -10.71 6.43 -17.53
N HIS A 87 -11.93 5.90 -17.65
CA HIS A 87 -12.87 6.18 -18.74
C HIS A 87 -14.14 6.96 -18.38
N MET A 88 -14.47 7.24 -17.11
CA MET A 88 -15.74 7.95 -16.82
C MET A 88 -15.76 9.42 -17.25
N LYS A 89 -14.61 10.02 -17.59
CA LYS A 89 -14.56 11.40 -18.12
C LYS A 89 -14.79 11.52 -19.62
N GLN A 90 -14.76 10.44 -20.40
CA GLN A 90 -14.94 10.53 -21.85
C GLN A 90 -16.41 10.49 -22.32
N ASN A 91 -17.36 10.09 -21.47
CA ASN A 91 -18.78 10.00 -21.85
C ASN A 91 -19.72 11.02 -21.18
N GLN A 92 -19.20 12.06 -20.52
CA GLN A 92 -20.05 13.16 -20.04
C GLN A 92 -20.65 14.02 -21.17
N LEU A 93 -20.26 13.80 -22.43
CA LEU A 93 -20.82 14.49 -23.60
C LEU A 93 -21.84 13.67 -24.40
N LEU A 94 -22.11 12.42 -24.02
CA LEU A 94 -23.08 11.57 -24.73
C LEU A 94 -24.14 11.06 -23.75
N HIS A 95 -25.11 11.92 -23.45
CA HIS A 95 -26.41 11.45 -22.99
C HIS A 95 -26.95 10.45 -24.03
N ASN A 96 -27.19 9.21 -23.61
CA ASN A 96 -27.85 8.11 -24.34
C ASN A 96 -26.96 6.98 -24.89
N VAL A 97 -25.96 6.49 -24.15
CA VAL A 97 -25.44 5.14 -24.38
C VAL A 97 -25.64 4.28 -23.13
N SER A 98 -26.53 3.30 -23.25
CA SER A 98 -26.81 2.32 -22.22
C SER A 98 -25.60 1.41 -22.00
N HIS A 99 -25.16 1.32 -20.74
CA HIS A 99 -24.26 0.32 -20.18
C HIS A 99 -22.91 0.17 -20.90
N GLU A 100 -21.96 1.04 -20.55
CA GLU A 100 -20.54 0.87 -20.84
C GLU A 100 -20.06 -0.50 -20.33
N THR A 101 -19.60 -1.35 -21.26
CA THR A 101 -18.81 -2.54 -20.94
C THR A 101 -17.50 -2.09 -20.29
N ILE A 102 -17.38 -2.35 -18.99
CA ILE A 102 -16.14 -2.13 -18.23
C ILE A 102 -15.05 -3.04 -18.82
N ASP A 103 -14.07 -2.46 -19.52
CA ASP A 103 -12.99 -3.22 -20.15
C ASP A 103 -11.95 -3.64 -19.09
N ILE A 104 -12.09 -4.87 -18.60
CA ILE A 104 -11.23 -5.48 -17.58
C ILE A 104 -9.72 -5.41 -17.93
N PRO A 105 -9.30 -5.69 -19.19
CA PRO A 105 -7.94 -5.48 -19.67
C PRO A 105 -7.28 -4.15 -19.27
N ASP A 106 -7.97 -3.01 -19.43
CA ASP A 106 -7.40 -1.69 -19.16
C ASP A 106 -7.07 -1.52 -17.67
N TYR A 107 -7.99 -1.93 -16.79
CA TYR A 107 -7.75 -1.89 -15.34
C TYR A 107 -6.60 -2.81 -14.93
N LEU A 108 -6.50 -3.99 -15.53
CA LEU A 108 -5.45 -4.94 -15.19
C LEU A 108 -4.06 -4.39 -15.51
N SER A 109 -3.86 -3.72 -16.66
CA SER A 109 -2.57 -3.10 -16.97
C SER A 109 -2.19 -2.09 -15.89
N THR A 110 -3.09 -1.17 -15.55
CA THR A 110 -2.83 -0.16 -14.51
C THR A 110 -2.55 -0.78 -13.14
N ILE A 111 -3.31 -1.81 -12.75
CA ILE A 111 -3.07 -2.55 -11.50
C ILE A 111 -1.66 -3.16 -11.49
N PHE A 112 -1.28 -3.83 -12.57
CA PHE A 112 -0.01 -4.53 -12.64
C PHE A 112 1.17 -3.57 -12.73
N ASP A 113 1.07 -2.50 -13.51
CA ASP A 113 2.10 -1.45 -13.58
C ASP A 113 2.32 -0.85 -12.19
N TRP A 114 1.23 -0.52 -11.48
CA TRP A 114 1.32 -0.01 -10.11
C TRP A 114 1.97 -1.03 -9.16
N PHE A 115 1.62 -2.31 -9.24
CA PHE A 115 2.29 -3.35 -8.45
C PHE A 115 3.76 -3.54 -8.82
N GLN A 116 4.15 -3.42 -10.08
CA GLN A 116 5.55 -3.50 -10.49
C GLN A 116 6.36 -2.34 -9.91
N THR A 117 5.79 -1.12 -9.91
CA THR A 117 6.45 0.04 -9.32
C THR A 117 6.58 -0.08 -7.81
N TRP A 118 5.49 -0.37 -7.10
CA TRP A 118 5.43 -0.19 -5.65
C TRP A 118 5.71 -1.44 -4.82
N ALA A 119 5.72 -2.63 -5.45
CA ALA A 119 6.15 -3.88 -4.82
C ALA A 119 7.58 -4.26 -5.24
N SER A 120 8.50 -3.29 -5.22
CA SER A 120 9.93 -3.44 -5.47
C SER A 120 10.71 -2.71 -4.39
N TYR A 121 11.62 -3.42 -3.72
CA TYR A 121 12.47 -2.79 -2.71
C TYR A 121 13.46 -1.81 -3.35
N GLU A 122 13.92 -2.07 -4.56
CA GLU A 122 14.82 -1.20 -5.33
C GLU A 122 14.15 0.17 -5.57
N ILE A 123 12.91 0.16 -6.08
CA ILE A 123 12.17 1.41 -6.32
C ILE A 123 11.88 2.13 -5.01
N LEU A 124 11.45 1.42 -3.97
CA LEU A 124 11.12 2.03 -2.66
C LEU A 124 12.35 2.59 -1.94
N ALA A 125 13.54 2.03 -2.17
CA ALA A 125 14.78 2.51 -1.58
C ALA A 125 15.28 3.80 -2.24
N GLU A 126 15.06 3.96 -3.55
CA GLU A 126 15.58 5.09 -4.34
C GLU A 126 14.55 6.22 -4.55
N THR A 127 13.27 5.96 -4.30
CA THR A 127 12.21 6.95 -4.53
C THR A 127 12.25 8.10 -3.52
N ASN A 128 11.74 9.26 -3.94
CA ASN A 128 11.64 10.43 -3.08
C ASN A 128 10.32 10.45 -2.30
N ILE A 129 10.33 11.12 -1.15
CA ILE A 129 9.16 11.26 -0.28
C ILE A 129 7.93 11.85 -1.01
N HIS A 130 8.11 12.80 -1.93
CA HIS A 130 7.00 13.44 -2.66
C HIS A 130 6.27 12.48 -3.60
N SER A 131 6.93 11.41 -4.05
CA SER A 131 6.34 10.38 -4.91
C SER A 131 5.55 9.35 -4.11
N VAL A 132 5.91 9.15 -2.84
CA VAL A 132 5.32 8.14 -1.95
C VAL A 132 4.20 8.72 -1.08
N ILE A 133 4.30 9.98 -0.67
CA ILE A 133 3.27 10.67 0.14
C ILE A 133 1.84 10.49 -0.40
N PRO A 134 1.56 10.65 -1.71
CA PRO A 134 0.19 10.55 -2.24
C PRO A 134 -0.44 9.17 -2.07
N ILE A 135 0.37 8.13 -1.89
CA ILE A 135 -0.06 6.73 -1.77
C ILE A 135 0.22 6.14 -0.40
N LEU A 136 0.83 6.90 0.52
CA LEU A 136 1.04 6.46 1.90
C LEU A 136 -0.28 6.46 2.66
N ALA A 137 -0.71 5.28 3.08
CA ALA A 137 -1.95 5.08 3.84
C ALA A 137 -1.73 5.28 5.35
N VAL A 138 -1.15 6.42 5.72
CA VAL A 138 -0.97 6.84 7.11
C VAL A 138 -1.48 8.27 7.28
N VAL A 139 -1.81 8.64 8.52
CA VAL A 139 -2.22 10.02 8.83
C VAL A 139 -1.08 11.00 8.52
N PRO A 140 -1.37 12.26 8.13
CA PRO A 140 -0.37 13.23 7.67
C PRO A 140 0.83 13.40 8.61
N ILE A 141 0.58 13.44 9.93
CA ILE A 141 1.64 13.62 10.94
C ILE A 141 2.65 12.45 11.00
N LEU A 142 2.32 11.29 10.42
CA LEU A 142 3.17 10.09 10.39
C LEU A 142 3.80 9.84 9.02
N GLN A 143 3.52 10.65 7.99
CA GLN A 143 3.97 10.36 6.62
C GLN A 143 5.50 10.31 6.50
N GLU A 144 6.22 11.24 7.12
CA GLU A 144 7.69 11.23 7.13
C GLU A 144 8.23 10.00 7.86
N LYS A 145 7.71 9.71 9.07
CA LYS A 145 8.14 8.54 9.85
C LYS A 145 7.86 7.22 9.12
N ALA A 146 6.71 7.11 8.45
CA ALA A 146 6.34 5.95 7.65
C ALA A 146 7.22 5.80 6.40
N PHE A 147 7.55 6.90 5.73
CA PHE A 147 8.49 6.90 4.60
C PHE A 147 9.86 6.41 5.05
N LEU A 148 10.43 6.98 6.12
CA LEU A 148 11.74 6.57 6.65
C LEU A 148 11.75 5.10 7.06
N LEU A 149 10.69 4.61 7.71
CA LEU A 149 10.52 3.21 8.05
C LEU A 149 10.52 2.31 6.80
N LEU A 150 9.73 2.67 5.78
CA LEU A 150 9.60 1.91 4.54
C LEU A 150 10.93 1.86 3.77
N THR A 151 11.63 3.00 3.67
CA THR A 151 12.92 3.11 3.00
C THR A 151 14.01 2.32 3.75
N CYS A 152 14.07 2.45 5.08
CA CYS A 152 14.96 1.65 5.94
C CYS A 152 14.74 0.14 5.71
N PHE A 153 13.48 -0.30 5.78
CA PHE A 153 13.12 -1.70 5.56
C PHE A 153 13.45 -2.19 4.14
N SER A 154 13.35 -1.30 3.15
CA SER A 154 13.71 -1.62 1.77
C SER A 154 15.21 -1.84 1.61
N PHE A 155 16.05 -0.94 2.11
CA PHE A 155 17.51 -1.12 2.11
C PHE A 155 17.94 -2.38 2.88
N TYR A 156 17.28 -2.68 4.01
CA TYR A 156 17.53 -3.91 4.76
C TYR A 156 17.28 -5.16 3.91
N ASN A 157 16.15 -5.24 3.21
CA ASN A 157 15.81 -6.37 2.35
C ASN A 157 16.73 -6.47 1.12
N LEU A 158 17.28 -5.36 0.65
CA LEU A 158 18.32 -5.31 -0.38
C LEU A 158 19.73 -5.66 0.14
N LYS A 159 19.87 -5.94 1.44
CA LYS A 159 21.16 -6.21 2.13
C LYS A 159 22.14 -5.04 2.07
N GLN A 160 21.64 -3.82 1.91
CA GLN A 160 22.41 -2.58 1.93
C GLN A 160 22.38 -2.00 3.35
N TYR A 161 23.08 -2.67 4.27
CA TYR A 161 22.93 -2.44 5.71
C TYR A 161 23.42 -1.08 6.20
N GLU A 162 24.45 -0.51 5.54
CA GLU A 162 24.91 0.85 5.86
C GLU A 162 23.81 1.90 5.58
N GLN A 163 23.16 1.79 4.42
CA GLN A 163 22.03 2.64 4.04
C GLN A 163 20.82 2.37 4.94
N ALA A 164 20.52 1.10 5.24
CA ALA A 164 19.44 0.74 6.15
C ALA A 164 19.65 1.39 7.54
N ASN A 165 20.86 1.33 8.08
CA ASN A 165 21.20 1.96 9.35
C ASN A 165 21.12 3.50 9.27
N HIS A 166 21.57 4.11 8.17
CA HIS A 166 21.42 5.55 7.96
C HIS A 166 19.96 6.00 8.08
N TYR A 167 19.05 5.32 7.38
CA TYR A 167 17.62 5.60 7.46
C TYR A 167 16.99 5.21 8.79
N LEU A 168 17.50 4.17 9.47
CA LEU A 168 17.08 3.84 10.84
C LEU A 168 17.35 5.00 11.79
N GLN A 169 18.54 5.62 11.74
CA GLN A 169 18.87 6.75 12.61
C GLN A 169 17.95 7.95 12.35
N GLN A 170 17.64 8.24 11.08
CA GLN A 170 16.67 9.29 10.73
C GLN A 170 15.26 8.95 11.24
N TYR A 171 14.82 7.70 11.06
CA TYR A 171 13.53 7.21 11.54
C TYR A 171 13.38 7.38 13.06
N LEU A 172 14.42 7.05 13.82
CA LEU A 172 14.43 7.16 15.29
C LEU A 172 14.41 8.61 15.77
N GLN A 173 15.01 9.53 15.00
CA GLN A 173 15.00 10.97 15.29
C GLN A 173 13.69 11.65 14.86
N CYS A 174 12.96 11.06 13.92
CA CYS A 174 11.67 11.56 13.46
C CYS A 174 10.59 11.36 14.54
N ALA A 175 10.28 12.44 15.26
CA ALA A 175 9.16 12.49 16.20
C ALA A 175 7.87 12.85 15.44
N GLY A 176 6.89 11.95 15.48
CA GLY A 176 5.52 12.29 15.08
C GLY A 176 4.93 13.19 16.16
N HIS A 177 4.61 14.44 15.85
CA HIS A 177 3.98 15.33 16.83
C HIS A 177 2.48 15.30 16.65
N LEU A 178 1.73 15.16 17.74
CA LEU A 178 0.29 15.39 17.73
C LEU A 178 0.02 16.89 17.64
N ASN A 179 -0.99 17.28 16.86
CA ASN A 179 -1.54 18.63 16.87
C ASN A 179 -2.46 18.81 18.10
N THR A 180 -1.93 18.56 19.29
CA THR A 180 -2.49 19.05 20.56
C THR A 180 -1.71 20.29 20.98
N GLU A 181 -2.30 21.19 21.75
CA GLU A 181 -1.64 22.44 22.20
C GLU A 181 -0.27 22.20 22.88
N GLU A 182 -0.05 20.98 23.37
CA GLU A 182 1.16 20.55 24.07
C GLU A 182 2.20 19.82 23.18
N LYS A 183 1.94 19.62 21.87
CA LYS A 183 2.83 18.91 20.92
C LYS A 183 3.41 17.61 21.50
N GLU A 184 2.57 16.78 22.11
CA GLU A 184 3.06 15.54 22.69
C GLU A 184 3.64 14.62 21.60
N PRO A 185 4.87 14.12 21.76
CA PRO A 185 5.48 13.19 20.82
C PRO A 185 4.77 11.83 20.86
N VAL A 186 4.48 11.30 19.68
CA VAL A 186 3.98 9.93 19.50
C VAL A 186 5.17 8.98 19.48
N PHE A 187 5.22 8.08 20.46
CA PHE A 187 6.28 7.07 20.57
C PHE A 187 5.84 5.73 19.96
N PHE A 188 6.76 5.09 19.23
CA PHE A 188 6.56 3.78 18.62
C PHE A 188 7.61 2.80 19.14
N HIS A 189 7.82 2.78 20.47
CA HIS A 189 8.95 2.12 21.11
C HIS A 189 9.15 0.66 20.68
N GLU A 190 8.07 -0.11 20.62
CA GLU A 190 8.11 -1.51 20.21
C GLU A 190 8.55 -1.69 18.74
N VAL A 191 8.12 -0.79 17.86
CA VAL A 191 8.55 -0.75 16.46
C VAL A 191 10.01 -0.31 16.36
N ASP A 192 10.41 0.71 17.13
CA ASP A 192 11.79 1.21 17.19
C ASP A 192 12.75 0.09 17.62
N LEU A 193 12.42 -0.66 18.67
CA LEU A 193 13.21 -1.80 19.15
C LEU A 193 13.28 -2.92 18.12
N TYR A 194 12.16 -3.24 17.48
CA TYR A 194 12.12 -4.24 16.41
C TYR A 194 13.06 -3.86 15.26
N MET A 195 12.96 -2.62 14.76
CA MET A 195 13.78 -2.15 13.64
C MET A 195 15.26 -2.07 14.00
N LYS A 196 15.60 -1.61 15.22
CA LYS A 196 16.98 -1.66 15.73
C LYS A 196 17.52 -3.08 15.73
N LYS A 197 16.81 -4.01 16.36
CA LYS A 197 17.23 -5.42 16.42
C LYS A 197 17.39 -6.00 15.02
N LEU A 198 16.48 -5.68 14.10
CA LEU A 198 16.51 -6.16 12.72
C LEU A 198 17.76 -5.69 11.97
N VAL A 199 18.07 -4.39 12.02
CA VAL A 199 19.17 -3.80 11.26
C VAL A 199 20.52 -4.04 11.94
N GLU A 200 20.62 -3.83 13.26
CA GLU A 200 21.87 -3.96 14.02
C GLU A 200 22.36 -5.42 14.07
N SER A 201 21.46 -6.41 14.02
CA SER A 201 21.87 -7.82 13.96
C SER A 201 22.41 -8.27 12.61
N ALA A 202 22.23 -7.46 11.56
CA ALA A 202 22.67 -7.75 10.20
C ALA A 202 23.95 -6.99 9.79
N MET A 203 24.38 -6.02 10.61
CA MET A 203 25.67 -5.33 10.49
C MET A 203 26.79 -6.16 11.10
#